data_AF-A0AAV6UKC0-F1
#
_entry.id   AF-A0AAV6UKC0-F1
#
_cell.length_a   1.000
_cell.length_b   1.000
_cell.length_c   1.000
_cell.angle_alpha   90.00
_cell.angle_beta   90.00
_cell.angle_gamma   90.00
#
_symmetry.space_group_name_H-M   'P 1'
#
loop_
_entity.id
_entity.type
_entity.pdbx_description
1 polymer ?
#
loop_
_entity_poly.entity_id
_entity_poly.type
_entity_poly.pdbx_seq_one_letter_code
_entity_poly.pdbx_strand_id
1 'polypeptide(L)'
;MSFTKGNILTPAILAVFCFCVLVHGSWGEEQLTVEEILENYEGFSEAAEDYEIIFPGTKWCGYGNDASNDNDLGVQADTDRCCRSHDMCNDTILTGETGHGLKNNGPFTALNCRCDNALYDCLSNVNTFTSNTVGNLYFNILRSRCFKEDYPQTSKCKIYEISYFTCVEYEKDTTKPKVYQWFPAKIYKKSPFYVLKSPIE
;
A
#
# COMPACT_ATOMS: atom_id res chain seq x y z
N MET A 1 -28.96 24.47 18.69
CA MET A 1 -28.59 24.54 17.26
C MET A 1 -27.15 24.08 17.15
N SER A 2 -26.94 22.83 16.72
CA SER A 2 -25.61 22.21 16.63
C SER A 2 -25.38 21.83 15.17
N PHE A 3 -24.37 22.43 14.55
CA PHE A 3 -23.85 22.01 13.25
C PHE A 3 -22.78 20.96 13.51
N THR A 4 -23.06 19.69 13.21
CA THR A 4 -22.03 18.64 13.15
C THR A 4 -21.29 18.72 11.82
N LYS A 5 -19.96 18.85 11.90
CA LYS A 5 -19.03 18.78 10.77
C LYS A 5 -19.23 17.47 10.00
N GLY A 6 -19.37 17.57 8.69
CA GLY A 6 -19.45 16.42 7.79
C GLY A 6 -18.19 15.56 7.86
N ASN A 7 -18.39 14.24 7.84
CA ASN A 7 -17.33 13.25 7.78
C ASN A 7 -16.60 13.35 6.44
N ILE A 8 -15.31 13.62 6.49
CA ILE A 8 -14.42 13.54 5.33
C ILE A 8 -14.21 12.05 5.04
N LEU A 9 -14.80 11.56 3.96
CA LEU A 9 -14.59 10.20 3.46
C LEU A 9 -13.11 10.04 3.11
N THR A 10 -12.48 8.99 3.63
CA THR A 10 -11.09 8.68 3.32
C THR A 10 -10.97 8.29 1.83
N PRO A 11 -9.82 8.52 1.18
CA PRO A 11 -9.64 8.19 -0.24
C PRO A 11 -9.89 6.71 -0.57
N ALA A 12 -9.75 5.81 0.41
CA ALA A 12 -10.12 4.39 0.28
C ALA A 12 -11.63 4.19 0.12
N ILE A 13 -12.45 4.91 0.89
CA ILE A 13 -13.92 4.85 0.80
C ILE A 13 -14.40 5.45 -0.52
N LEU A 14 -13.76 6.54 -0.99
CA LEU A 14 -14.05 7.14 -2.29
C LEU A 14 -13.69 6.22 -3.47
N ALA A 15 -12.61 5.45 -3.38
CA ALA A 15 -12.25 4.46 -4.40
C ALA A 15 -13.25 3.31 -4.47
N VAL A 16 -13.72 2.81 -3.32
CA VAL A 16 -14.78 1.79 -3.23
C VAL A 16 -16.11 2.32 -3.74
N PHE A 17 -16.49 3.55 -3.36
CA PHE A 17 -17.68 4.21 -3.89
C PHE A 17 -17.63 4.40 -5.42
N CYS A 18 -16.48 4.80 -5.96
CA CYS A 18 -16.32 5.01 -7.40
C CYS A 18 -16.39 3.69 -8.19
N PHE A 19 -15.87 2.59 -7.61
CA PHE A 19 -15.97 1.26 -8.21
C PHE A 19 -17.41 0.75 -8.20
N CYS A 20 -18.16 0.96 -7.11
CA CYS A 20 -19.58 0.56 -7.02
C CYS A 20 -20.50 1.36 -7.97
N VAL A 21 -20.25 2.66 -8.16
CA VAL A 21 -21.07 3.52 -9.06
C VAL A 21 -20.91 3.12 -10.53
N LEU A 22 -19.71 2.70 -10.96
CA LEU A 22 -19.44 2.31 -12.34
C LEU A 22 -19.99 0.92 -12.71
N VAL A 23 -20.12 0.02 -11.73
CA VAL A 23 -20.54 -1.37 -11.99
C VAL A 23 -22.04 -1.58 -11.77
N HIS A 24 -22.73 -0.81 -10.91
CA HIS A 24 -24.11 -1.16 -10.50
C HIS A 24 -25.19 -0.13 -10.82
N GLY A 25 -24.88 0.99 -11.47
CA GLY A 25 -25.89 2.02 -11.73
C GLY A 25 -26.41 2.64 -10.42
N SER A 26 -27.27 3.65 -10.55
CA SER A 26 -27.70 4.56 -9.48
C SER A 26 -28.13 3.86 -8.18
N TRP A 27 -27.52 4.22 -7.05
CA TRP A 27 -28.00 3.83 -5.72
C TRP A 27 -29.06 4.84 -5.24
N GLY A 28 -30.27 4.35 -4.99
CA GLY A 28 -31.20 5.00 -4.07
C GLY A 28 -30.68 4.86 -2.64
N GLU A 29 -30.94 5.87 -1.80
CA GLU A 29 -30.53 5.89 -0.40
C GLU A 29 -31.27 4.80 0.41
N GLU A 30 -30.55 3.74 0.79
CA GLU A 30 -30.93 2.88 1.91
C GLU A 30 -29.72 2.82 2.86
N GLN A 31 -29.93 3.24 4.10
CA GLN A 31 -28.86 3.42 5.08
C GLN A 31 -28.65 2.11 5.85
N LEU A 32 -27.57 1.39 5.52
CA LEU A 32 -27.14 0.15 6.20
C LEU A 32 -26.77 0.41 7.68
N THR A 33 -27.10 -0.54 8.55
CA THR A 33 -26.78 -0.50 9.99
C THR A 33 -25.31 -0.85 10.27
N VAL A 34 -24.77 -0.46 11.43
CA VAL A 34 -23.36 -0.70 11.77
C VAL A 34 -23.06 -2.20 11.89
N GLU A 35 -24.01 -2.98 12.40
CA GLU A 35 -23.95 -4.43 12.50
C GLU A 35 -23.90 -5.09 11.11
N GLU A 36 -24.70 -4.63 10.15
CA GLU A 36 -24.65 -5.11 8.75
C GLU A 36 -23.36 -4.69 8.04
N ILE A 37 -22.78 -3.53 8.37
CA ILE A 37 -21.45 -3.13 7.85
C ILE A 37 -20.36 -4.05 8.38
N LEU A 38 -20.43 -4.45 9.66
CA LEU A 38 -19.45 -5.35 10.27
C LEU A 38 -19.59 -6.78 9.75
N GLU A 39 -20.81 -7.29 9.58
CA GLU A 39 -21.05 -8.59 8.93
C GLU A 39 -20.62 -8.59 7.46
N ASN A 40 -20.85 -7.49 6.73
CA ASN A 40 -20.31 -7.33 5.37
C ASN A 40 -18.78 -7.17 5.35
N TYR A 41 -18.15 -6.66 6.40
CA TYR A 41 -16.69 -6.53 6.51
C TYR A 41 -16.01 -7.85 6.87
N GLU A 42 -16.60 -8.62 7.79
CA GLU A 42 -16.15 -9.99 8.12
C GLU A 42 -16.39 -10.94 6.93
N GLY A 43 -17.55 -10.84 6.26
CA GLY A 43 -17.83 -11.58 5.03
C GLY A 43 -16.99 -11.15 3.82
N PHE A 44 -16.62 -9.87 3.72
CA PHE A 44 -15.67 -9.39 2.72
C PHE A 44 -14.24 -9.86 3.01
N SER A 45 -13.84 -9.93 4.28
CA SER A 45 -12.57 -10.50 4.70
C SER A 45 -12.46 -11.97 4.30
N GLU A 46 -13.52 -12.75 4.50
CA GLU A 46 -13.56 -14.17 4.08
C GLU A 46 -13.64 -14.33 2.54
N ALA A 47 -14.36 -13.45 1.83
CA ALA A 47 -14.49 -13.51 0.37
C ALA A 47 -13.25 -12.95 -0.39
N ALA A 48 -12.46 -12.08 0.23
CA ALA A 48 -11.24 -11.53 -0.35
C ALA A 48 -10.06 -12.50 -0.29
N GLU A 49 -10.10 -13.51 0.58
CA GLU A 49 -9.08 -14.58 0.62
C GLU A 49 -9.11 -15.48 -0.62
N ASP A 50 -10.24 -15.54 -1.34
CA ASP A 50 -10.42 -16.38 -2.53
C ASP A 50 -10.37 -15.59 -3.86
N TYR A 51 -10.20 -14.26 -3.80
CA TYR A 51 -10.06 -13.42 -4.99
C TYR A 51 -8.61 -12.97 -5.16
N GLU A 52 -7.90 -13.68 -6.04
CA GLU A 52 -6.53 -13.33 -6.40
C GLU A 52 -6.52 -12.03 -7.24
N ILE A 53 -6.33 -10.89 -6.57
CA ILE A 53 -6.27 -9.59 -7.24
C ILE A 53 -4.85 -9.39 -7.77
N ILE A 54 -4.58 -9.92 -8.96
CA ILE A 54 -3.33 -9.71 -9.70
C ILE A 54 -3.49 -8.58 -10.72
N PHE A 55 -2.51 -7.67 -10.78
CA PHE A 55 -2.54 -6.58 -11.74
C PHE A 55 -2.49 -7.12 -13.19
N PRO A 56 -3.38 -6.65 -14.10
CA PRO A 56 -3.45 -7.20 -15.46
C PRO A 56 -2.11 -7.20 -16.20
N GLY A 57 -1.77 -8.34 -16.79
CA GLY A 57 -0.52 -8.53 -17.53
C GLY A 57 0.71 -8.81 -16.65
N THR A 58 0.51 -8.99 -15.35
CA THR A 58 1.52 -9.46 -14.39
C THR A 58 1.05 -10.78 -13.78
N LYS A 59 1.93 -11.48 -13.04
CA LYS A 59 1.60 -12.69 -12.27
C LYS A 59 1.90 -12.53 -10.79
N TRP A 60 2.76 -11.59 -10.42
CA TRP A 60 3.25 -11.40 -9.05
C TRP A 60 2.81 -10.07 -8.43
N CYS A 61 2.21 -9.14 -9.19
CA CYS A 61 1.81 -7.85 -8.65
C CYS A 61 0.39 -7.90 -8.07
N GLY A 62 0.22 -8.50 -6.89
CA GLY A 62 -1.10 -8.65 -6.28
C GLY A 62 -1.07 -9.29 -4.89
N TYR A 63 -2.23 -9.79 -4.45
CA TYR A 63 -2.31 -10.65 -3.27
C TYR A 63 -1.94 -12.08 -3.69
N GLY A 64 -0.80 -12.60 -3.23
CA GLY A 64 -0.26 -13.86 -3.74
C GLY A 64 0.36 -13.71 -5.13
N ASN A 65 0.39 -14.79 -5.90
CA ASN A 65 0.86 -14.78 -7.29
C ASN A 65 0.25 -15.94 -8.12
N ASP A 66 -0.09 -15.64 -9.38
CA ASP A 66 -0.66 -16.59 -10.36
C ASP A 66 0.46 -17.23 -11.20
N ALA A 67 1.65 -17.37 -10.61
CA ALA A 67 2.83 -17.87 -11.28
C ALA A 67 2.93 -19.40 -11.11
N SER A 68 3.08 -20.12 -12.22
CA SER A 68 3.29 -21.58 -12.17
C SER A 68 4.66 -21.96 -11.60
N ASN A 69 5.61 -21.03 -11.63
CA ASN A 69 6.93 -21.14 -11.01
C ASN A 69 7.60 -19.77 -10.95
N ASP A 70 8.71 -19.69 -10.22
CA ASP A 70 9.62 -18.56 -10.11
C ASP A 70 9.97 -17.81 -11.42
N ASN A 71 10.06 -18.47 -12.56
CA ASN A 71 10.41 -17.80 -13.82
C ASN A 71 9.20 -17.42 -14.67
N ASP A 72 8.01 -17.77 -14.21
CA ASP A 72 6.75 -17.48 -14.89
C ASP A 72 6.34 -16.03 -14.64
N LEU A 73 6.50 -15.21 -15.67
CA LEU A 73 6.21 -13.78 -15.64
C LEU A 73 5.13 -13.46 -16.68
N GLY A 74 4.28 -12.50 -16.36
CA GLY A 74 3.32 -11.92 -17.28
C GLY A 74 3.97 -11.08 -18.38
N VAL A 75 3.14 -10.57 -19.29
CA VAL A 75 3.57 -9.76 -20.44
C VAL A 75 4.25 -8.45 -20.04
N GLN A 76 3.95 -7.92 -18.85
CA GLN A 76 4.62 -6.76 -18.25
C GLN A 76 5.87 -7.20 -17.46
N ALA A 77 6.72 -8.02 -18.07
CA ALA A 77 7.74 -8.82 -17.39
C ALA A 77 8.68 -8.01 -16.48
N ASP A 78 9.10 -6.80 -16.87
CA ASP A 78 10.00 -5.98 -16.05
C ASP A 78 9.31 -5.46 -14.77
N THR A 79 8.02 -5.08 -14.87
CA THR A 79 7.23 -4.70 -13.69
C THR A 79 7.00 -5.91 -12.81
N ASP A 80 6.69 -7.05 -13.43
CA ASP A 80 6.36 -8.28 -12.74
C ASP A 80 7.56 -8.85 -11.96
N ARG A 81 8.78 -8.72 -12.50
CA ARG A 81 10.03 -9.05 -11.77
C ARG A 81 10.20 -8.23 -10.50
N CYS A 82 9.78 -6.96 -10.49
CA CYS A 82 9.84 -6.14 -9.29
C CYS A 82 8.94 -6.72 -8.20
N CYS A 83 7.72 -7.13 -8.56
CA CYS A 83 6.75 -7.72 -7.65
C CYS A 83 7.18 -9.11 -7.19
N ARG A 84 7.66 -9.98 -8.09
CA ARG A 84 8.25 -11.28 -7.71
C ARG A 84 9.36 -11.13 -6.67
N SER A 85 10.27 -10.19 -6.91
CA SER A 85 11.39 -9.96 -5.99
C SER A 85 10.92 -9.45 -4.62
N HIS A 86 9.78 -8.77 -4.57
CA HIS A 86 9.12 -8.31 -3.35
C HIS A 86 8.44 -9.47 -2.62
N ASP A 87 7.69 -10.32 -3.32
CA ASP A 87 7.06 -11.52 -2.76
C ASP A 87 8.08 -12.50 -2.15
N MET A 88 9.26 -12.60 -2.75
CA MET A 88 10.37 -13.45 -2.27
C MET A 88 11.18 -12.83 -1.13
N CYS A 89 10.62 -11.86 -0.41
CA CYS A 89 11.29 -11.27 0.75
C CYS A 89 11.46 -12.32 1.87
N ASN A 90 12.70 -12.50 2.34
CA ASN A 90 13.02 -13.49 3.37
C ASN A 90 12.62 -13.08 4.80
N ASP A 91 12.11 -11.86 5.00
CA ASP A 91 11.79 -11.32 6.33
C ASP A 91 10.43 -10.64 6.28
N THR A 92 9.41 -11.37 6.72
CA THR A 92 8.00 -11.01 6.65
C THR A 92 7.30 -11.29 7.98
N ILE A 93 6.14 -10.66 8.19
CA ILE A 93 5.22 -10.94 9.28
C ILE A 93 3.83 -11.06 8.65
N LEU A 94 3.24 -12.26 8.63
CA LEU A 94 1.92 -12.48 8.05
C LEU A 94 0.84 -11.70 8.81
N THR A 95 -0.30 -11.47 8.17
CA THR A 95 -1.46 -10.85 8.81
C THR A 95 -1.84 -11.63 10.07
N GLY A 96 -2.00 -10.94 11.18
CA GLY A 96 -2.33 -11.57 12.47
C GLY A 96 -1.15 -12.28 13.14
N GLU A 97 0.06 -12.28 12.59
CA GLU A 97 1.22 -12.88 13.25
C GLU A 97 2.06 -11.87 14.03
N THR A 98 2.93 -12.39 14.91
CA THR A 98 3.92 -11.62 15.65
C THR A 98 5.32 -12.05 15.24
N GLY A 99 6.12 -11.11 14.75
CA GLY A 99 7.54 -11.32 14.43
C GLY A 99 8.36 -10.16 14.96
N HIS A 100 9.60 -10.41 15.41
CA HIS A 100 10.49 -9.37 15.97
C HIS A 100 9.88 -8.56 17.13
N GLY A 101 8.91 -9.12 17.86
CA GLY A 101 8.16 -8.41 18.91
C GLY A 101 7.09 -7.44 18.39
N LEU A 102 6.83 -7.43 17.07
CA LEU A 102 5.81 -6.62 16.41
C LEU A 102 4.63 -7.50 15.97
N LYS A 103 3.41 -7.11 16.33
CA LYS A 103 2.18 -7.73 15.83
C LYS A 103 1.73 -7.04 14.53
N ASN A 104 1.55 -7.80 13.46
CA ASN A 104 0.96 -7.29 12.23
C ASN A 104 -0.57 -7.32 12.32
N ASN A 105 -1.17 -6.18 12.68
CA ASN A 105 -2.63 -5.98 12.65
C ASN A 105 -3.11 -5.40 11.30
N GLY A 106 -2.23 -5.33 10.30
CA GLY A 106 -2.59 -4.85 8.97
C GLY A 106 -3.34 -5.92 8.18
N PRO A 107 -4.06 -5.53 7.11
CA PRO A 107 -4.79 -6.48 6.26
C PRO A 107 -3.88 -7.31 5.34
N PHE A 108 -2.60 -6.95 5.21
CA PHE A 108 -1.64 -7.61 4.31
C PHE A 108 -0.38 -8.03 5.06
N THR A 109 0.33 -9.01 4.49
CA THR A 109 1.68 -9.39 4.94
C THR A 109 2.59 -8.17 4.97
N ALA A 110 3.21 -7.94 6.12
CA ALA A 110 4.21 -6.91 6.28
C ALA A 110 5.58 -7.45 5.90
N LEU A 111 6.36 -6.66 5.17
CA LEU A 111 7.71 -7.01 4.74
C LEU A 111 8.75 -6.10 5.40
N ASN A 112 9.99 -6.58 5.46
CA ASN A 112 11.11 -5.74 5.88
C ASN A 112 11.23 -4.53 4.94
N CYS A 113 11.47 -3.33 5.49
CA CYS A 113 11.59 -2.10 4.71
C CYS A 113 12.65 -2.15 3.61
N ARG A 114 13.65 -3.04 3.71
CA ARG A 114 14.59 -3.29 2.62
C ARG A 114 13.88 -3.79 1.35
N CYS A 115 12.91 -4.68 1.47
CA CYS A 115 12.16 -5.23 0.34
C CYS A 115 11.24 -4.18 -0.28
N ASP A 116 10.52 -3.41 0.54
CA ASP A 116 9.70 -2.28 0.07
C ASP A 116 10.55 -1.20 -0.63
N ASN A 117 11.73 -0.91 -0.11
CA ASN A 117 12.66 0.02 -0.77
C ASN A 117 13.13 -0.49 -2.13
N ALA A 118 13.46 -1.79 -2.22
CA ALA A 118 13.86 -2.41 -3.48
C ALA A 118 12.71 -2.41 -4.50
N LEU A 119 11.47 -2.69 -4.06
CA LEU A 119 10.27 -2.58 -4.90
C LEU A 119 10.10 -1.16 -5.44
N TYR A 120 10.19 -0.15 -4.56
CA TYR A 120 10.10 1.26 -4.94
C TYR A 120 11.11 1.61 -6.04
N ASP A 121 12.38 1.28 -5.81
CA ASP A 121 13.47 1.63 -6.72
C ASP A 121 13.34 0.88 -8.04
N CYS A 122 12.97 -0.41 -8.00
CA CYS A 122 12.74 -1.23 -9.18
C CYS A 122 11.61 -0.66 -10.06
N LEU A 123 10.42 -0.41 -9.48
CA LEU A 123 9.28 0.16 -10.21
C LEU A 123 9.59 1.55 -10.79
N SER A 124 10.31 2.37 -10.01
CA SER A 124 10.74 3.71 -10.41
C SER A 124 11.75 3.70 -11.56
N ASN A 125 12.57 2.65 -11.66
CA ASN A 125 13.55 2.47 -12.72
C ASN A 125 12.91 1.88 -13.99
N VAL A 126 11.97 0.93 -13.85
CA VAL A 126 11.17 0.42 -14.98
C VAL A 126 10.38 1.56 -15.64
N ASN A 127 9.76 2.42 -14.82
CA ASN A 127 9.17 3.69 -15.24
C ASN A 127 8.22 3.58 -16.46
N THR A 128 7.36 2.56 -16.48
CA THR A 128 6.28 2.38 -17.46
C THR A 128 4.94 2.78 -16.87
N PHE A 129 3.89 2.84 -17.69
CA PHE A 129 2.52 3.02 -17.19
C PHE A 129 2.16 1.98 -16.12
N THR A 130 2.46 0.70 -16.39
CA THR A 130 2.20 -0.43 -15.48
C THR A 130 2.98 -0.26 -14.18
N SER A 131 4.31 -0.08 -14.24
CA SER A 131 5.13 -0.01 -13.02
C SER A 131 4.78 1.20 -12.15
N ASN A 132 4.47 2.32 -12.77
CA ASN A 132 4.07 3.52 -12.05
C ASN A 132 2.65 3.40 -11.47
N THR A 133 1.73 2.67 -12.13
CA THR A 133 0.41 2.38 -11.57
C THR A 133 0.53 1.47 -10.35
N VAL A 134 1.29 0.37 -10.46
CA VAL A 134 1.57 -0.54 -9.34
C VAL A 134 2.23 0.20 -8.18
N GLY A 135 3.23 1.05 -8.45
CA GLY A 135 3.90 1.85 -7.42
C GLY A 135 2.94 2.81 -6.70
N ASN A 136 2.06 3.50 -7.44
CA ASN A 136 1.06 4.36 -6.81
C ASN A 136 0.04 3.57 -5.97
N LEU A 137 -0.42 2.42 -6.47
CA LEU A 137 -1.35 1.57 -5.74
C LEU A 137 -0.73 1.09 -4.41
N TYR A 138 0.47 0.51 -4.45
CA TYR A 138 1.13 -0.04 -3.27
C TYR A 138 1.49 1.05 -2.24
N PHE A 139 2.20 2.10 -2.66
CA PHE A 139 2.80 3.07 -1.75
C PHE A 139 1.87 4.22 -1.35
N ASN A 140 1.02 4.70 -2.27
CA ASN A 140 0.21 5.90 -2.04
C ASN A 140 -1.24 5.59 -1.64
N ILE A 141 -1.81 4.49 -2.15
CA ILE A 141 -3.20 4.09 -1.88
C ILE A 141 -3.27 3.10 -0.71
N LEU A 142 -2.62 1.94 -0.84
CA LEU A 142 -2.63 0.90 0.21
C LEU A 142 -1.80 1.30 1.43
N ARG A 143 -0.70 2.04 1.20
CA ARG A 143 0.18 2.60 2.24
C ARG A 143 0.64 1.53 3.24
N SER A 144 1.00 0.35 2.73
CA SER A 144 1.46 -0.76 3.58
C SER A 144 2.66 -0.33 4.43
N ARG A 145 2.63 -0.66 5.73
CA ARG A 145 3.74 -0.36 6.62
C ARG A 145 4.79 -1.46 6.47
N CYS A 146 6.06 -1.06 6.50
CA CYS A 146 7.17 -2.00 6.56
C CYS A 146 7.78 -1.99 7.96
N PHE A 147 8.62 -2.98 8.27
CA PHE A 147 9.36 -3.02 9.53
C PHE A 147 10.87 -3.11 9.29
N LYS A 148 11.65 -2.61 10.24
CA LYS A 148 13.11 -2.81 10.27
C LYS A 148 13.66 -2.52 11.65
N GLU A 149 14.86 -3.02 11.91
CA GLU A 149 15.65 -2.61 13.05
C GLU A 149 16.27 -1.22 12.82
N ASP A 150 15.96 -0.27 13.70
CA ASP A 150 16.50 1.10 13.69
C ASP A 150 16.55 1.66 15.12
N TYR A 151 17.18 2.81 15.31
CA TYR A 151 17.13 3.51 16.59
C TYR A 151 15.69 3.95 16.92
N PRO A 152 15.28 3.96 18.20
CA PRO A 152 13.95 4.44 18.60
C PRO A 152 13.67 5.85 18.09
N GLN A 153 12.50 6.05 17.48
CA GLN A 153 12.06 7.38 17.10
C GLN A 153 11.64 8.17 18.35
N THR A 154 12.04 9.44 18.41
CA THR A 154 11.60 10.37 19.45
C THR A 154 10.32 11.09 18.99
N SER A 155 9.68 11.84 19.88
CA SER A 155 8.56 12.72 19.53
C SER A 155 8.98 14.00 18.79
N LYS A 156 10.28 14.26 18.65
CA LYS A 156 10.80 15.44 17.97
C LYS A 156 10.83 15.22 16.47
N CYS A 157 10.15 16.09 15.73
CA CYS A 157 10.18 16.05 14.29
C CYS A 157 11.48 16.65 13.75
N LYS A 158 12.11 15.95 12.81
CA LYS A 158 13.30 16.37 12.07
C LYS A 158 12.94 17.01 10.73
N ILE A 159 11.96 16.44 10.00
CA ILE A 159 11.50 16.96 8.70
C ILE A 159 9.99 17.09 8.69
N TYR A 160 9.50 18.28 8.34
CA TYR A 160 8.09 18.56 8.11
C TYR A 160 7.77 18.61 6.62
N GLU A 161 6.63 18.05 6.23
CA GLU A 161 6.00 18.32 4.95
C GLU A 161 5.28 19.67 5.01
N ILE A 162 5.77 20.64 4.22
CA ILE A 162 5.36 22.06 4.31
C ILE A 162 3.87 22.27 4.02
N SER A 163 3.29 21.46 3.12
CA SER A 163 1.90 21.61 2.68
C SER A 163 0.87 21.32 3.77
N TYR A 164 1.16 20.41 4.70
CA TYR A 164 0.21 19.95 5.72
C TYR A 164 0.75 20.02 7.16
N PHE A 165 1.98 20.54 7.34
CA PHE A 165 2.70 20.52 8.63
C PHE A 165 2.79 19.13 9.28
N THR A 166 2.74 18.08 8.45
CA THR A 166 2.88 16.69 8.91
C THR A 166 4.35 16.36 9.09
N CYS A 167 4.71 15.72 10.20
CA CYS A 167 6.07 15.22 10.36
C CYS A 167 6.31 13.99 9.47
N VAL A 168 7.35 14.03 8.62
CA VAL A 168 7.72 12.92 7.72
C VAL A 168 8.98 12.19 8.18
N GLU A 169 9.79 12.79 9.04
CA GLU A 169 10.94 12.14 9.67
C GLU A 169 11.09 12.64 11.10
N TYR A 170 11.24 11.71 12.04
CA TYR A 170 11.47 12.01 13.47
C TYR A 170 12.95 11.85 13.83
N GLU A 171 13.44 12.64 14.80
CA GLU A 171 14.75 12.44 15.40
C GLU A 171 14.84 11.07 16.06
N LYS A 172 16.04 10.48 16.06
CA LYS A 172 16.31 9.15 16.60
C LYS A 172 17.11 9.24 17.88
N ASP A 173 16.77 8.41 18.86
CA ASP A 173 17.53 8.27 20.10
C ASP A 173 18.68 7.28 19.90
N THR A 174 19.84 7.81 19.49
CA THR A 174 21.04 7.01 19.24
C THR A 174 21.74 6.52 20.52
N THR A 175 21.26 6.95 21.69
CA THR A 175 21.78 6.48 22.98
C THR A 175 21.23 5.11 23.38
N LYS A 176 20.12 4.70 22.75
CA LYS A 176 19.46 3.42 22.99
C LYS A 176 19.88 2.37 21.95
N PRO A 177 19.81 1.07 22.29
CA PRO A 177 19.98 0.02 21.29
C PRO A 177 18.89 0.12 20.21
N LYS A 178 19.20 -0.39 19.03
CA LYS A 178 18.21 -0.49 17.96
C LYS A 178 17.14 -1.51 18.32
N VAL A 179 15.93 -1.27 17.82
CA VAL A 179 14.77 -2.13 17.99
C VAL A 179 13.99 -2.19 16.69
N TYR A 180 13.32 -3.32 16.46
CA TYR A 180 12.38 -3.45 15.35
C TYR A 180 11.17 -2.55 15.58
N GLN A 181 10.85 -1.75 14.55
CA GLN A 181 9.77 -0.77 14.59
C GLN A 181 9.03 -0.74 13.26
N TRP A 182 7.77 -0.31 13.30
CA TRP A 182 6.96 -0.03 12.11
C TRP A 182 7.34 1.31 11.49
N PHE A 183 7.42 1.35 10.16
CA PHE A 183 7.64 2.56 9.39
C PHE A 183 6.50 2.75 8.38
N PRO A 184 6.04 4.01 8.16
CA PRO A 184 5.05 4.29 7.14
C PRO A 184 5.61 4.03 5.74
N ALA A 185 4.71 3.75 4.79
CA ALA A 185 5.05 3.68 3.37
C ALA A 185 5.73 4.98 2.91
N LYS A 186 6.70 4.83 2.01
CA LYS A 186 7.23 5.96 1.24
C LYS A 186 6.14 6.52 0.31
N ILE A 187 6.25 7.79 -0.06
CA ILE A 187 5.42 8.39 -1.11
C ILE A 187 6.06 8.08 -2.47
N TYR A 188 5.33 7.39 -3.34
CA TYR A 188 5.74 7.10 -4.72
C TYR A 188 5.51 8.31 -5.63
N LYS A 189 6.58 8.75 -6.31
CA LYS A 189 6.63 10.06 -6.99
C LYS A 189 6.40 10.02 -8.50
N LYS A 190 6.44 8.85 -9.14
CA LYS A 190 6.30 8.75 -10.60
C LYS A 190 4.82 8.70 -10.99
N SER A 191 4.47 9.42 -12.05
CA SER A 191 3.11 9.41 -12.61
C SER A 191 2.94 8.24 -13.60
N PRO A 192 1.81 7.51 -13.58
CA PRO A 192 1.50 6.50 -14.58
C PRO A 192 1.25 7.11 -15.95
N PHE A 193 0.68 8.31 -15.99
CA PHE A 193 0.60 9.10 -17.20
C PHE A 193 1.95 9.78 -17.40
N TYR A 194 2.67 9.44 -18.48
CA TYR A 194 3.74 10.30 -18.97
C TYR A 194 3.11 11.69 -19.13
N VAL A 195 3.51 12.65 -18.29
CA VAL A 195 3.35 14.05 -18.66
C VAL A 195 4.13 14.14 -19.96
N LEU A 196 3.43 14.27 -21.07
CA LEU A 196 4.03 14.65 -22.34
C LEU A 196 4.88 15.86 -21.98
N LYS A 197 6.20 15.68 -21.92
CA LYS A 197 7.10 16.82 -22.02
C LYS A 197 6.78 17.36 -23.41
N SER A 198 5.95 18.38 -23.48
CA SER A 198 5.91 19.24 -24.64
C SER A 198 7.38 19.59 -24.91
N PRO A 199 7.91 19.28 -26.11
CA PRO A 199 9.16 19.88 -26.53
C PRO A 199 8.96 21.39 -26.40
N ILE A 200 9.77 22.01 -25.55
CA ILE A 200 9.94 23.46 -25.63
C ILE A 200 10.77 23.64 -26.91
N GLU A 201 10.09 23.95 -28.02
CA GLU A 201 10.70 24.67 -29.15
C GLU A 201 10.93 26.13 -28.75
#